data_AF-A0A352FRR9-F1
#
_entry.id   AF-A0A352FRR9-F1
#
_cell.length_a   1.000
_cell.length_b   1.000
_cell.length_c   1.000
_cell.angle_alpha   90.00
_cell.angle_beta   90.00
_cell.angle_gamma   90.00
#
_symmetry.space_group_name_H-M   'P 1'
#
loop_
_entity.id
_entity.type
_entity.pdbx_description
1 polymer ?
#
loop_
_entity_poly.entity_id
_entity_poly.type
_entity_poly.pdbx_seq_one_letter_code
_entity_poly.pdbx_strand_id
1 'polypeptide(L)'
;QEGEISFCAYNTGVGWRQIIENMHKTANLADWYKENERHAVYAAGHNVPNIPKKHSLSLPIINAIIEEDEGKPTVVSPYLVEDRAEEVVTI
;
A
#
# COMPACT_ATOMS: atom_id res chain seq x y z
N GLN A 1 -3.34 -20.86 -18.63
CA GLN A 1 -2.10 -21.59 -18.94
C GLN A 1 -1.06 -20.53 -19.24
N GLU A 2 -0.19 -20.26 -18.26
CA GLU A 2 0.87 -19.26 -18.42
C GLU A 2 2.01 -19.96 -19.16
N GLY A 3 2.52 -19.34 -20.22
CA GLY A 3 3.53 -19.95 -21.10
C GLY A 3 4.76 -20.43 -20.34
N GLU A 4 5.61 -21.22 -21.00
CA GLU A 4 6.80 -21.79 -20.37
C GLU A 4 7.77 -20.68 -19.91
N ILE A 5 7.98 -20.58 -18.60
CA ILE A 5 8.93 -19.64 -17.99
C ILE A 5 10.22 -20.39 -17.67
N SER A 6 11.37 -19.83 -18.05
CA SER A 6 12.67 -20.44 -17.75
C SER A 6 12.94 -20.48 -16.24
N PHE A 7 13.52 -21.57 -15.75
CA PHE A 7 13.78 -21.79 -14.31
C PHE A 7 14.62 -20.66 -13.67
N CYS A 8 15.55 -20.10 -14.44
CA CYS A 8 16.37 -18.97 -14.03
C CYS A 8 15.53 -17.68 -13.92
N ALA A 9 14.63 -17.40 -14.86
CA ALA A 9 13.73 -16.24 -14.76
C ALA A 9 12.76 -16.36 -13.57
N TYR A 10 12.37 -17.58 -13.20
CA TYR A 10 11.48 -17.81 -12.06
C TYR A 10 12.15 -17.55 -10.70
N ASN A 11 13.44 -17.92 -10.54
CA ASN A 11 14.12 -17.90 -9.24
C ASN A 11 15.22 -16.84 -9.07
N THR A 12 15.64 -16.18 -10.14
CA THR A 12 16.80 -15.27 -10.11
C THR A 12 16.34 -13.83 -10.34
N GLY A 13 16.62 -12.95 -9.37
CA GLY A 13 16.29 -11.52 -9.45
C GLY A 13 14.89 -11.15 -8.97
N VAL A 14 14.43 -9.96 -9.39
CA VAL A 14 13.08 -9.43 -9.17
C VAL A 14 12.23 -9.83 -10.38
N GLY A 15 11.11 -10.55 -10.18
CA GLY A 15 9.99 -10.42 -11.12
C GLY A 15 9.49 -11.59 -11.98
N TRP A 16 9.38 -12.82 -11.48
CA TRP A 16 8.34 -13.74 -12.02
C TRP A 16 7.54 -14.45 -10.94
N ARG A 17 8.20 -15.03 -9.92
CA ARG A 17 7.50 -15.59 -8.75
C ARG A 17 6.54 -14.57 -8.12
N GLN A 18 7.00 -13.35 -7.86
CA GLN A 18 6.19 -12.28 -7.27
C GLN A 18 5.04 -11.82 -8.17
N ILE A 19 5.21 -11.88 -9.51
CA ILE A 19 4.16 -11.48 -10.46
C ILE A 19 3.06 -12.54 -10.48
N ILE A 20 3.43 -13.81 -10.59
CA ILE A 20 2.48 -14.93 -10.59
C ILE A 20 1.76 -15.02 -9.24
N GLU A 21 2.49 -14.91 -8.13
CA GLU A 21 1.89 -14.93 -6.78
C GLU A 21 0.89 -13.79 -6.58
N ASN A 22 1.19 -12.58 -7.09
CA ASN A 22 0.25 -11.46 -7.03
C ASN A 22 -0.91 -11.59 -8.02
N MET A 23 -0.69 -12.20 -9.19
CA MET A 23 -1.73 -12.40 -10.21
C MET A 23 -2.75 -13.45 -9.79
N HIS A 24 -2.30 -14.53 -9.15
CA HIS A 24 -3.16 -15.58 -8.56
C HIS A 24 -3.61 -15.25 -7.13
N LYS A 25 -3.22 -14.09 -6.60
CA LYS A 25 -3.67 -13.64 -5.29
C LYS A 25 -5.18 -13.41 -5.36
N THR A 26 -5.91 -14.11 -4.50
CA THR A 26 -7.32 -13.83 -4.27
C THR A 26 -7.50 -12.50 -3.54
N ALA A 27 -8.74 -11.98 -3.50
CA ALA A 27 -9.05 -10.68 -2.91
C ALA A 27 -8.33 -10.49 -1.57
N ASN A 28 -7.63 -9.35 -1.41
CA ASN A 28 -7.01 -9.01 -0.14
C ASN A 28 -8.11 -8.93 0.93
N LEU A 29 -7.81 -9.29 2.18
CA LEU A 29 -8.76 -9.16 3.30
C LEU A 29 -9.36 -7.75 3.37
N ALA A 30 -8.56 -6.72 3.04
CA ALA A 30 -9.02 -5.34 2.93
C ALA A 30 -10.08 -5.13 1.83
N ASP A 31 -9.95 -5.78 0.68
CA ASP A 31 -10.91 -5.70 -0.42
C ASP A 31 -12.14 -6.55 -0.14
N TRP A 32 -11.97 -7.73 0.47
CA TRP A 32 -13.07 -8.54 0.96
C TRP A 32 -13.92 -7.78 1.99
N TYR A 33 -13.32 -7.03 2.92
CA TYR A 33 -14.03 -6.17 3.87
C TYR A 33 -14.67 -4.91 3.25
N LYS A 34 -14.31 -4.53 2.02
CA LYS A 34 -15.01 -3.46 1.29
C LYS A 34 -16.29 -3.99 0.66
N GLU A 35 -16.23 -5.20 0.11
CA GLU A 35 -17.36 -5.84 -0.59
C GLU A 35 -18.32 -6.56 0.36
N ASN A 36 -17.78 -7.18 1.42
CA ASN A 36 -18.52 -7.96 2.39
C ASN A 36 -18.49 -7.29 3.76
N GLU A 37 -19.58 -7.45 4.52
CA GLU A 37 -19.63 -6.95 5.88
C GLU A 37 -18.71 -7.73 6.83
N ARG A 38 -18.17 -7.06 7.85
CA ARG A 38 -17.45 -7.75 8.92
C ARG A 38 -18.43 -8.65 9.67
N HIS A 39 -17.99 -9.86 10.00
CA HIS A 39 -18.76 -10.78 10.83
C HIS A 39 -19.02 -10.17 12.22
N ALA A 40 -20.15 -10.55 12.83
CA ALA A 40 -20.50 -10.12 14.18
C ALA A 40 -19.45 -10.58 15.19
N VAL A 41 -19.07 -9.67 16.09
CA VAL A 41 -18.10 -9.95 17.15
C VAL A 41 -18.85 -10.29 18.43
N TYR A 42 -18.43 -11.39 19.07
CA TYR A 42 -18.97 -11.83 20.35
C TYR A 42 -17.86 -11.83 21.41
N ALA A 43 -18.13 -11.26 22.58
CA ALA A 43 -17.22 -11.27 23.72
C ALA A 43 -17.97 -11.80 24.94
N ALA A 44 -17.37 -12.76 25.65
CA ALA A 44 -17.98 -13.40 26.83
C ALA A 44 -19.42 -13.94 26.59
N GLY A 45 -19.72 -14.43 25.38
CA GLY A 45 -21.05 -14.94 25.03
C GLY A 45 -22.07 -13.86 24.67
N HIS A 46 -21.69 -12.58 24.66
CA HIS A 46 -22.56 -11.47 24.31
C HIS A 46 -22.17 -10.85 22.97
N ASN A 47 -23.17 -10.39 22.21
CA ASN A 47 -22.95 -9.61 20.98
C ASN A 47 -22.39 -8.24 21.36
N VAL A 48 -21.31 -7.82 20.69
CA VAL A 48 -20.72 -6.49 20.84
C VAL A 48 -21.15 -5.63 19.65
N PRO A 49 -22.22 -4.83 19.76
CA PRO A 49 -22.63 -3.93 18.69
C PRO A 49 -21.64 -2.77 18.54
N ASN A 50 -21.67 -2.13 17.37
CA ASN A 50 -21.04 -0.82 17.10
C ASN A 50 -19.51 -0.79 17.00
N ILE A 51 -18.86 -1.89 16.60
CA ILE A 51 -17.44 -1.86 16.23
C ILE A 51 -17.27 -1.09 14.91
N PRO A 52 -16.43 -0.03 14.86
CA PRO A 52 -16.25 0.76 13.65
C PRO A 52 -15.72 -0.09 12.50
N LYS A 53 -16.42 -0.05 11.36
CA LYS A 53 -16.08 -0.86 10.17
C LYS A 53 -14.77 -0.40 9.49
N LYS A 54 -14.44 0.90 9.60
CA LYS A 54 -13.25 1.54 9.02
C LYS A 54 -12.14 1.66 10.06
N HIS A 55 -10.92 1.31 9.67
CA HIS A 55 -9.72 1.60 10.46
C HIS A 55 -9.40 3.10 10.33
N SER A 56 -9.23 3.78 11.45
CA SER A 56 -8.77 5.17 11.51
C SER A 56 -7.59 5.25 12.47
N LEU A 57 -6.48 5.83 12.03
CA LEU A 57 -5.33 6.14 12.87
C LEU A 57 -5.16 7.66 12.86
N SER A 58 -5.32 8.31 14.02
CA SER A 58 -5.03 9.73 14.18
C SER A 58 -3.60 9.88 14.70
N LEU A 59 -2.74 10.58 13.96
CA LEU A 59 -1.37 10.89 14.35
C LEU A 59 -1.25 12.38 14.69
N PRO A 60 -1.61 12.79 15.92
CA PRO A 60 -1.76 14.20 16.26
C PRO A 60 -0.46 15.01 16.07
N ILE A 61 0.70 14.41 16.35
CA ILE A 61 2.00 15.05 16.19
C ILE A 61 2.30 15.34 14.71
N ILE A 62 2.02 14.39 13.82
CA ILE A 62 2.26 14.56 12.38
C ILE A 62 1.32 15.60 11.79
N ASN A 63 0.05 15.60 12.21
CA ASN A 63 -0.91 16.60 11.76
C ASN A 63 -0.49 18.02 12.16
N ALA A 64 -0.02 18.21 13.40
CA ALA A 64 0.48 19.50 13.87
C ALA A 64 1.70 20.00 13.09
N ILE A 65 2.63 19.09 12.75
CA ILE A 65 3.81 19.43 11.94
C ILE A 65 3.41 19.84 10.52
N ILE A 66 2.45 19.14 9.91
CA ILE A 66 1.94 19.47 8.56
C ILE A 66 1.29 20.85 8.55
N GLU A 67 0.45 21.16 9.55
CA GLU A 67 -0.21 22.47 9.69
C GLU A 67 0.80 23.62 9.92
N GLU A 68 1.91 23.35 10.64
CA GLU A 68 3.00 24.32 10.82
C GLU A 68 3.84 24.55 9.55
N ASP A 69 3.86 23.58 8.63
CA ASP A 69 4.65 23.60 7.38
C ASP A 69 3.89 24.21 6.19
N GLU A 70 2.56 24.42 6.26
CA GLU A 70 1.77 25.05 5.18
C GLU A 70 2.21 26.50 4.84
N GLY A 71 3.13 27.09 5.62
CA GLY A 71 3.71 28.41 5.39
C GLY A 71 5.23 28.48 5.28
N LYS A 72 5.95 27.34 5.31
CA LYS A 72 7.42 27.32 5.22
C LYS A 72 7.88 26.61 3.95
N PRO A 73 8.93 27.10 3.26
CA PRO A 73 9.50 26.39 2.13
C PRO A 73 9.99 25.03 2.63
N THR A 74 9.49 23.96 2.00
CA THR A 74 9.91 22.59 2.27
C THR A 74 11.43 22.53 2.24
N VAL A 75 12.06 22.31 3.40
CA VAL A 75 13.51 22.14 3.48
C VAL A 75 13.80 20.79 2.86
N VAL A 76 14.10 20.82 1.56
CA VAL A 76 14.54 19.65 0.81
C VAL A 76 15.75 19.08 1.54
N SER A 77 15.64 17.83 1.98
CA SER A 77 16.77 17.12 2.59
C SER A 77 17.98 17.22 1.66
N PRO A 78 19.21 17.47 2.16
CA PRO A 78 20.41 17.63 1.33
C PRO A 78 20.74 16.42 0.42
N TYR A 79 20.02 15.31 0.59
CA TYR A 79 20.18 14.07 -0.18
C TYR A 79 19.09 13.85 -1.23
N LEU A 80 18.12 14.76 -1.37
CA LEU A 80 17.15 14.68 -2.45
C LEU A 80 17.83 15.15 -3.74
N VAL A 81 18.29 14.18 -4.53
CA VAL A 81 18.74 14.44 -5.89
C VAL A 81 17.48 14.78 -6.69
N GLU A 82 17.38 16.04 -7.13
CA GLU A 82 16.37 16.43 -8.11
C GLU A 82 16.68 15.66 -9.40
N ASP A 83 15.83 14.68 -9.73
CA ASP A 83 15.95 13.92 -10.96
C ASP A 83 15.92 14.90 -12.14
N ARG A 84 17.11 15.10 -12.71
CA ARG A 84 17.38 15.94 -13.88
C ARG A 84 16.40 15.53 -14.97
N ALA A 85 15.56 16.48 -15.38
CA ALA A 85 14.60 16.33 -16.46
C ALA A 85 15.21 15.54 -17.62
N GLU A 86 14.57 14.43 -17.98
CA GLU A 86 14.93 13.61 -19.13
C GLU A 86 14.90 14.50 -20.37
N GLU A 87 16.08 14.85 -20.90
CA GLU A 87 16.20 15.39 -22.24
C GLU A 87 15.64 14.34 -23.20
N VAL A 88 14.44 14.59 -23.70
CA VAL A 88 13.85 13.89 -24.83
C VAL A 88 14.76 14.06 -26.05
N VAL A 89 15.68 13.14 -26.25
CA VAL A 89 16.41 12.98 -27.51
C VAL A 89 15.45 12.30 -28.48
N THR A 90 14.79 13.08 -29.31
CA THR A 90 14.08 12.58 -30.50
C THR A 90 15.10 12.05 -31.51
N ILE A 91 15.01 10.77 -31.83
CA ILE A 91 15.66 10.14 -33.00
C ILE A 91 14.59 9.93 -34.06
#